data_AF-A0A9X3FYQ5-F1
#
_entry.id   AF-A0A9X3FYQ5-F1
#
_cell.length_a   1.000
_cell.length_b   1.000
_cell.length_c   1.000
_cell.angle_alpha   90.00
_cell.angle_beta   90.00
_cell.angle_gamma   90.00
#
_symmetry.space_group_name_H-M   'P 1'
#
loop_
_entity.id
_entity.type
_entity.pdbx_description
1 polymer ?
#
loop_
_entity_poly.entity_id
_entity_poly.type
_entity_poly.pdbx_seq_one_letter_code
_entity_poly.pdbx_strand_id
1 'polypeptide(L)'
;MEEFFSRAPDRVAWAMHYTVAGNVHVAPDAQSATGTGTWYLWQPMTLDGVAVWLMGRYDDHYVRSGEDWRYTSLTLDVQAVTPIDRGWVAERFASSE
;
A
#
# COMPACT_ATOMS: atom_id res chain seq x y z
N MET A 1 6.00 -7.81 10.59
CA MET A 1 6.14 -7.23 9.24
C MET A 1 6.85 -8.20 8.30
N GLU A 2 7.99 -8.76 8.68
CA GLU A 2 8.72 -9.75 7.87
C GLU A 2 7.89 -11.00 7.54
N GLU A 3 7.21 -11.60 8.52
CA GLU A 3 6.33 -12.75 8.30
C GLU A 3 5.24 -12.45 7.26
N PHE A 4 4.57 -11.30 7.36
CA PHE A 4 3.53 -10.87 6.40
C PHE A 4 4.07 -10.86 4.97
N PHE A 5 5.23 -10.22 4.74
CA PHE A 5 5.83 -10.14 3.41
C PHE A 5 6.39 -11.48 2.92
N SER A 6 6.89 -12.33 3.82
CA SER A 6 7.35 -13.67 3.45
C SER A 6 6.24 -14.57 2.92
N ARG A 7 4.99 -14.34 3.36
CA ARG A 7 3.81 -15.11 2.96
C ARG A 7 3.00 -14.47 1.84
N ALA A 8 3.25 -13.20 1.51
CA ALA A 8 2.54 -12.52 0.42
C ALA A 8 2.62 -13.28 -0.92
N PRO A 9 3.76 -13.90 -1.32
CA PRO A 9 3.84 -14.68 -2.56
C PRO A 9 2.96 -15.94 -2.58
N ASP A 10 2.49 -16.43 -1.43
CA ASP A 10 1.58 -17.60 -1.36
C ASP A 10 0.26 -17.33 -2.09
N ARG A 11 -0.16 -16.06 -2.16
CA ARG A 11 -1.43 -15.62 -2.75
C ARG A 11 -1.26 -14.63 -3.89
N VAL A 12 -0.19 -13.83 -3.86
CA VAL A 12 0.07 -12.78 -4.84
C VAL A 12 1.24 -13.18 -5.72
N ALA A 13 0.94 -13.85 -6.84
CA ALA A 13 1.96 -14.35 -7.76
C ALA A 13 2.69 -13.22 -8.51
N TRP A 14 2.02 -12.09 -8.71
CA TRP A 14 2.57 -10.89 -9.34
C TRP A 14 1.83 -9.66 -8.87
N ALA A 15 2.54 -8.55 -8.68
CA ALA A 15 1.95 -7.24 -8.39
C ALA A 15 2.88 -6.12 -8.87
N MET A 16 2.30 -5.00 -9.30
CA MET A 16 3.01 -3.77 -9.58
C MET A 16 2.38 -2.64 -8.78
N HIS A 17 3.18 -1.95 -7.97
CA HIS A 17 2.66 -0.90 -7.08
C HIS A 17 2.90 0.47 -7.72
N TYR A 18 1.84 1.19 -8.07
CA TYR A 18 1.92 2.61 -8.39
C TYR A 18 1.49 3.40 -7.16
N THR A 19 2.47 3.95 -6.45
CA THR A 19 2.25 4.95 -5.40
C THR A 19 2.27 6.33 -6.04
N VAL A 20 1.16 7.06 -5.95
CA VAL A 20 0.97 8.31 -6.69
C VAL A 20 0.44 9.42 -5.80
N ALA A 21 0.62 10.66 -6.28
CA ALA A 21 0.17 11.89 -5.62
C ALA A 21 0.58 11.98 -4.14
N GLY A 22 1.85 11.72 -3.88
CA GLY A 22 2.44 11.77 -2.54
C GLY A 22 2.35 13.15 -1.90
N ASN A 23 1.97 13.17 -0.62
CA ASN A 23 2.08 14.34 0.24
C ASN A 23 2.92 13.96 1.46
N VAL A 24 4.00 14.71 1.71
CA VAL A 24 4.95 14.44 2.79
C VAL A 24 5.04 15.65 3.71
N HIS A 25 4.95 15.41 5.01
CA HIS A 25 5.19 16.39 6.05
C HIS A 25 6.37 15.96 6.91
N VAL A 26 7.26 16.89 7.24
CA VAL A 26 8.44 16.65 8.10
C VAL A 26 8.42 17.66 9.25
N ALA A 27 8.71 17.19 10.46
CA ALA A 27 8.75 18.02 11.65
C ALA A 27 9.73 19.21 11.50
N PRO A 28 9.38 20.42 11.97
CA PRO A 28 10.20 21.63 11.78
C PRO A 28 11.54 21.62 12.53
N ASP A 29 11.66 20.85 13.61
CA ASP A 29 12.78 20.93 14.55
C ASP A 29 14.08 20.30 14.04
N ALA A 30 14.04 19.57 12.92
CA ALA A 30 15.16 18.88 12.25
C ALA A 30 16.01 17.94 13.14
N GLN A 31 15.63 17.74 14.41
CA GLN A 31 16.40 17.00 15.44
C GLN A 31 15.64 15.74 15.89
N SER A 32 14.31 15.83 15.96
CA SER A 32 13.37 14.72 16.17
C SER A 32 12.57 14.51 14.90
N ALA A 33 13.28 14.40 13.77
CA ALA A 33 12.72 14.37 12.44
C ALA A 33 11.77 13.16 12.31
N THR A 34 10.51 13.41 12.65
CA THR A 34 9.35 12.58 12.41
C THR A 34 8.69 13.12 11.16
N GLY A 35 8.09 12.23 10.40
CA GLY A 35 7.38 12.62 9.19
C GLY A 35 6.10 11.83 9.06
N THR A 36 5.19 12.38 8.27
CA THR A 36 4.03 11.65 7.78
C THR A 36 3.98 11.68 6.27
N GLY A 37 3.38 10.66 5.69
CA GLY A 37 3.25 10.50 4.25
C GLY A 37 1.88 9.96 3.91
N THR A 38 1.26 10.54 2.88
CA THR A 38 0.04 9.95 2.31
C THR A 38 0.22 9.75 0.82
N TRP A 39 -0.28 8.61 0.34
CA TRP A 39 -0.14 8.19 -1.06
C TRP A 39 -1.41 7.50 -1.50
N TYR A 40 -1.79 7.66 -2.77
CA TYR A 40 -2.76 6.74 -3.36
C TYR A 40 -2.03 5.53 -3.93
N LEU A 41 -2.61 4.35 -3.75
CA LEU A 41 -2.18 3.11 -4.36
C LEU A 41 -3.09 2.78 -5.53
N TRP A 42 -2.47 2.53 -6.69
CA TRP A 42 -3.09 1.82 -7.79
C TRP A 42 -2.20 0.63 -8.16
N GLN A 43 -2.73 -0.59 -8.03
CA GLN A 43 -1.94 -1.80 -8.16
C GLN A 43 -2.69 -2.84 -9.00
N PRO A 44 -2.24 -3.12 -10.23
CA PRO A 44 -2.58 -4.39 -10.86
C PRO A 44 -1.84 -5.53 -10.14
N MET A 45 -2.55 -6.62 -9.86
CA MET A 45 -1.96 -7.82 -9.30
C MET A 45 -2.69 -9.10 -9.72
N THR A 46 -2.03 -10.23 -9.55
CA THR A 46 -2.63 -11.57 -9.62
C THR A 46 -2.83 -12.09 -8.20
N LEU A 47 -4.08 -12.14 -7.75
CA LEU A 47 -4.48 -12.64 -6.43
C LEU A 47 -5.18 -13.98 -6.58
N ASP A 48 -4.61 -15.04 -5.99
CA ASP A 48 -5.15 -16.41 -6.05
C ASP A 48 -5.48 -16.86 -7.49
N GLY A 49 -4.65 -16.45 -8.46
CA GLY A 49 -4.82 -16.75 -9.89
C GLY A 49 -5.73 -15.79 -10.66
N VAL A 50 -6.39 -14.84 -10.00
CA VAL A 50 -7.30 -13.86 -10.61
C VAL A 50 -6.59 -12.52 -10.82
N ALA A 51 -6.74 -11.94 -12.02
CA ALA A 51 -6.25 -10.59 -12.29
C ALA A 51 -7.17 -9.55 -11.65
N VAL A 52 -6.63 -8.72 -10.77
CA VAL A 52 -7.38 -7.73 -9.98
C VAL A 52 -6.68 -6.37 -9.95
N TRP A 53 -7.46 -5.32 -9.69
CA TRP A 53 -6.97 -4.02 -9.24
C TRP A 53 -7.12 -3.90 -7.73
N LEU A 54 -6.01 -3.70 -7.02
CA LEU A 54 -5.99 -3.19 -5.65
C LEU A 54 -5.87 -1.66 -5.70
N MET A 55 -6.78 -0.98 -5.01
CA MET A 55 -6.76 0.48 -4.88
C MET A 55 -6.92 0.86 -3.42
N GLY A 56 -6.20 1.88 -2.98
CA GLY A 56 -6.25 2.29 -1.59
C GLY A 56 -5.48 3.56 -1.31
N ARG A 57 -5.34 3.88 -0.03
CA ARG A 57 -4.58 5.03 0.45
C ARG A 57 -3.60 4.59 1.54
N TYR A 58 -2.34 4.96 1.38
CA TYR A 58 -1.35 4.84 2.44
C TYR A 58 -1.43 6.02 3.41
N ASP A 59 -1.25 5.70 4.68
CA ASP A 59 -0.99 6.63 5.79
C ASP A 59 0.25 6.13 6.55
N ASP A 60 1.36 6.81 6.31
CA ASP A 60 2.69 6.38 6.72
C ASP A 60 3.25 7.32 7.77
N HIS A 61 3.96 6.73 8.73
CA HIS A 61 4.72 7.48 9.73
C HIS A 61 6.19 7.11 9.63
N TYR A 62 7.06 8.10 9.75
CA TYR A 62 8.50 7.95 9.61
C TYR A 62 9.24 8.53 10.81
N VAL A 63 10.42 7.97 11.07
CA VAL A 63 11.42 8.53 11.97
C VAL A 63 12.77 8.56 11.27
N ARG A 64 13.50 9.65 11.45
CA ARG A 64 14.90 9.74 11.04
C ARG A 64 15.76 8.97 12.03
N SER A 65 16.53 8.02 11.51
CA SER A 65 17.44 7.17 12.27
C SER A 65 18.84 7.30 11.69
N GLY A 66 19.61 8.28 12.18
CA GLY A 66 20.90 8.65 11.60
C GLY A 66 20.72 9.46 10.32
N GLU A 67 21.32 9.00 9.22
CA GLU A 67 21.18 9.63 7.90
C GLU A 67 19.93 9.16 7.14
N ASP A 68 19.34 8.03 7.56
CA ASP A 68 18.21 7.40 6.88
C ASP A 68 16.87 7.74 7.51
N TRP A 69 15.82 7.67 6.69
CA TRP A 69 14.43 7.63 7.14
C TRP A 69 13.94 6.19 7.21
N ARG A 70 13.18 5.87 8.27
CA ARG A 70 12.58 4.54 8.45
C ARG A 70 11.11 4.67 8.75
N TYR A 71 10.33 3.69 8.26
CA TYR A 71 8.93 3.54 8.63
C TYR A 71 8.83 3.19 10.11
N THR A 72 8.04 3.95 10.86
CA THR A 72 7.51 3.55 12.16
C THR A 72 6.14 2.89 12.01
N SER A 73 5.37 3.30 10.98
CA SER A 73 4.11 2.67 10.58
C SER A 73 3.92 2.79 9.06
N LEU A 74 3.32 1.75 8.47
CA LEU A 74 2.90 1.68 7.06
C LEU A 74 1.48 1.12 7.06
N THR A 75 0.48 1.98 6.90
CA THR A 75 -0.93 1.57 6.95
C THR A 75 -1.57 1.74 5.59
N LEU A 76 -2.20 0.70 5.07
CA LEU A 76 -2.97 0.76 3.83
C LEU A 76 -4.46 0.66 4.13
N ASP A 77 -5.20 1.73 3.84
CA ASP A 77 -6.66 1.72 3.74
C ASP A 77 -7.05 1.16 2.37
N VAL A 78 -7.51 -0.09 2.34
CA VAL A 78 -7.91 -0.77 1.10
C VAL A 78 -9.31 -0.31 0.71
N GLN A 79 -9.40 0.34 -0.45
CA GLN A 79 -10.64 0.93 -0.95
C GLN A 79 -11.31 0.08 -2.02
N ALA A 80 -10.57 -0.78 -2.71
CA ALA A 80 -11.10 -1.79 -3.62
C ALA A 80 -10.09 -2.92 -3.85
N VAL A 81 -10.61 -4.12 -4.07
CA VAL A 81 -9.89 -5.26 -4.64
C VAL A 81 -10.82 -5.84 -5.69
N THR A 82 -10.73 -5.41 -6.94
CA THR A 82 -11.76 -5.74 -7.95
C THR A 82 -11.18 -6.61 -9.06
N PRO A 83 -11.87 -7.66 -9.52
CA PRO A 83 -11.56 -8.33 -10.77
C PRO A 83 -11.54 -7.31 -11.93
N ILE A 84 -10.57 -7.43 -12.84
CA ILE A 84 -10.40 -6.46 -13.94
C ILE A 84 -11.60 -6.47 -14.89
N ASP A 85 -12.21 -7.63 -15.11
CA ASP A 85 -13.34 -7.86 -16.01
C ASP A 85 -14.69 -7.42 -15.42
N ARG A 86 -14.80 -7.32 -14.10
CA ARG A 86 -16.00 -6.84 -13.40
C ARG A 86 -15.93 -5.34 -13.10
N GLY A 87 -14.76 -4.86 -12.70
CA GLY A 87 -14.54 -3.48 -12.28
C GLY A 87 -15.26 -3.12 -10.97
N TRP A 88 -14.82 -2.03 -10.35
CA TRP A 88 -15.23 -1.65 -8.99
C TRP A 88 -16.69 -1.22 -8.85
N VAL A 89 -17.38 -0.94 -9.96
CA VAL A 89 -18.81 -0.60 -9.96
C VAL A 89 -19.66 -1.85 -9.76
N ALA A 90 -19.30 -2.95 -10.42
CA ALA A 90 -20.03 -4.21 -10.32
C ALA A 90 -19.57 -5.05 -9.11
N GLU A 91 -18.26 -5.07 -8.84
CA GLU A 91 -17.67 -5.84 -7.74
C GLU A 91 -16.48 -5.10 -7.14
N ARG A 92 -16.74 -4.27 -6.12
CA ARG A 92 -15.70 -3.44 -5.50
C ARG A 92 -14.66 -4.24 -4.71
N PHE A 93 -15.10 -5.35 -4.10
CA PHE A 93 -14.24 -6.27 -3.36
C PHE A 93 -14.52 -7.68 -3.86
N ALA A 94 -13.47 -8.34 -4.35
CA ALA A 94 -13.50 -9.68 -4.86
C ALA A 94 -14.02 -10.59 -3.75
N SER A 95 -15.06 -11.34 -4.10
CA SER A 95 -15.64 -12.34 -3.22
C SER A 95 -14.61 -13.46 -3.01
N SER A 96 -14.37 -13.88 -1.77
CA SER A 96 -13.70 -15.16 -1.54
C SER A 96 -14.66 -16.28 -1.91
N GLU A 97 -14.32 -17.12 -2.89
CA GLU A 97 -14.96 -18.44 -3.04
C GLU A 97 -14.53 -19.39 -1.92
#